data_AF-A0A4R8FK07-F1
#
_entry.id   AF-A0A4R8FK07-F1
#
_cell.length_a   1.000
_cell.length_b   1.000
_cell.length_c   1.000
_cell.angle_alpha   90.00
_cell.angle_beta   90.00
_cell.angle_gamma   90.00
#
_symmetry.space_group_name_H-M   'P 1'
#
loop_
_entity.id
_entity.type
_entity.pdbx_description
1 polymer ?
#
loop_
_entity_poly.entity_id
_entity_poly.type
_entity_poly.pdbx_seq_one_letter_code
_entity_poly.pdbx_strand_id
1 'polypeptide(L)'
;MKAILAGTPQAQLVDASKPKKVKGITPEAMARMEQELARLQEGIASIQDTYGQDHLHLTVIKAYVGKLLGNARVVRYLMQTRPEFLSEFQTIAETDAVMPADAE
;
A
#
# COMPACT_ATOMS: atom_id res chain seq x y z
N MET A 1 1.27 -25.30 -16.09
CA MET A 1 0.03 -25.56 -15.31
C MET A 1 0.23 -26.19 -13.92
N LYS A 2 1.24 -27.03 -13.67
CA LYS A 2 1.47 -27.61 -12.31
C LYS A 2 1.94 -26.59 -11.25
N ALA A 3 2.58 -25.50 -11.67
CA ALA A 3 3.08 -24.46 -10.77
C ALA A 3 1.95 -23.67 -10.09
N ILE A 4 0.85 -23.41 -10.79
CA ILE A 4 -0.32 -22.69 -10.24
C ILE A 4 -0.98 -23.55 -9.15
N LEU A 5 -1.15 -24.86 -9.39
CA LEU A 5 -1.69 -25.79 -8.40
C LEU A 5 -0.79 -25.97 -7.17
N ALA A 6 0.54 -25.84 -7.33
CA ALA A 6 1.48 -25.89 -6.21
C ALA A 6 1.39 -24.63 -5.34
N GLY A 7 1.14 -23.45 -5.93
CA GLY A 7 1.06 -22.17 -5.23
C GLY A 7 -0.28 -21.85 -4.55
N THR A 8 -1.40 -22.45 -4.97
CA THR A 8 -2.73 -22.13 -4.41
C THR A 8 -2.97 -22.85 -3.07
N PRO A 9 -3.22 -22.16 -1.94
CA PRO A 9 -3.51 -22.78 -0.64
C PRO A 9 -4.66 -23.80 -0.68
N GLN A 10 -4.59 -24.87 0.13
CA GLN A 10 -5.59 -25.96 0.13
C GLN A 10 -7.03 -25.45 0.35
N ALA A 11 -7.18 -24.40 1.15
CA ALA A 11 -8.47 -23.76 1.46
C ALA A 11 -9.10 -22.97 0.29
N GLN A 12 -8.33 -22.68 -0.76
CA GLN A 12 -8.81 -22.01 -1.99
C GLN A 12 -9.04 -22.99 -3.14
N LEU A 13 -8.91 -24.30 -2.88
CA LEU A 13 -9.27 -25.32 -3.84
C LEU A 13 -10.77 -25.56 -3.80
N VAL A 14 -11.37 -25.73 -4.98
CA VAL A 14 -12.79 -26.06 -5.18
C VAL A 14 -13.23 -27.28 -4.35
N ASP A 15 -12.30 -28.13 -3.93
CA ASP A 15 -12.55 -29.29 -3.07
C ASP A 15 -11.51 -29.36 -1.92
N ALA A 16 -11.77 -28.60 -0.86
CA ALA A 16 -10.92 -28.52 0.33
C ALA A 16 -10.83 -29.84 1.12
N SER A 17 -11.65 -30.85 0.79
CA SER A 17 -11.73 -32.14 1.50
C SER A 17 -10.68 -33.17 1.07
N LYS A 18 -10.00 -32.96 -0.07
CA LYS A 18 -9.03 -33.91 -0.62
C LYS A 18 -7.60 -33.40 -0.42
N PRO A 19 -6.68 -34.18 0.18
CA PRO A 19 -5.29 -33.76 0.36
C PRO A 19 -4.58 -33.58 -1.00
N LYS A 20 -3.83 -32.47 -1.16
CA LYS A 20 -3.02 -32.19 -2.36
C LYS A 20 -2.02 -33.31 -2.59
N LYS A 21 -2.24 -34.15 -3.60
CA LYS A 21 -1.21 -35.09 -4.09
C LYS A 21 -0.42 -34.43 -5.21
N VAL A 22 0.51 -33.54 -4.85
CA VAL A 22 1.55 -33.08 -5.78
C VAL A 22 2.67 -34.11 -5.77
N LYS A 23 2.83 -34.85 -6.88
CA LYS A 23 3.85 -35.90 -7.03
C LYS A 23 5.25 -35.27 -6.81
N GLY A 24 5.93 -35.64 -5.71
CA GLY A 24 7.29 -35.21 -5.41
C GLY A 24 7.47 -34.17 -4.29
N ILE A 25 6.41 -33.70 -3.63
CA ILE A 25 6.50 -32.79 -2.47
C ILE A 25 6.09 -33.55 -1.21
N THR A 26 6.94 -33.54 -0.18
CA THR A 26 6.64 -34.18 1.10
C THR A 26 5.58 -33.38 1.88
N PRO A 27 4.78 -34.01 2.75
CA PRO A 27 3.82 -33.31 3.61
C PRO A 27 4.45 -32.18 4.44
N GLU A 28 5.70 -32.37 4.87
CA GLU A 28 6.48 -31.37 5.61
C GLU A 28 6.84 -30.16 4.74
N ALA A 29 7.19 -30.38 3.47
CA ALA A 29 7.46 -29.31 2.52
C ALA A 29 6.18 -28.53 2.19
N MET A 30 5.03 -29.20 2.11
CA MET A 30 3.72 -28.54 1.97
C MET A 30 3.39 -27.66 3.17
N ALA A 31 3.57 -28.16 4.39
CA ALA A 31 3.29 -27.39 5.61
C ALA A 31 4.19 -26.15 5.74
N ARG A 32 5.49 -26.28 5.37
CA ARG A 32 6.40 -25.13 5.31
C ARG A 32 5.97 -24.10 4.28
N MET A 33 5.57 -24.55 3.09
CA MET A 33 5.09 -23.66 2.03
C MET A 33 3.83 -22.90 2.44
N GLU A 34 2.89 -23.56 3.13
CA GLU A 34 1.67 -22.92 3.64
C GLU A 34 1.99 -21.88 4.73
N GLN A 35 2.94 -22.17 5.62
CA GLN A 35 3.40 -21.22 6.63
C GLN A 35 4.09 -20.00 6.01
N GLU A 36 4.93 -20.21 5.00
CA GLU A 36 5.60 -19.12 4.27
C GLU A 36 4.58 -18.23 3.52
N LEU A 37 3.57 -18.83 2.88
CA LEU A 37 2.48 -18.10 2.23
C LEU A 37 1.65 -17.28 3.22
N ALA A 38 1.31 -17.85 4.38
CA ALA A 38 0.57 -17.14 5.42
C ALA A 38 1.35 -15.91 5.92
N ARG A 39 2.66 -16.09 6.19
CA ARG A 39 3.54 -15.00 6.59
C ARG A 39 3.65 -13.90 5.52
N LEU A 40 3.70 -14.28 4.25
CA LEU A 40 3.74 -13.32 3.14
C LEU A 40 2.44 -12.51 3.06
N GLN A 41 1.29 -13.18 3.19
CA GLN A 41 -0.03 -12.52 3.17
C GLN A 41 -0.19 -11.55 4.32
N GLU A 42 0.24 -11.91 5.53
CA GLU A 42 0.27 -10.98 6.68
C GLU A 42 1.15 -9.75 6.41
N GLY A 43 2.31 -9.95 5.78
CA GLY A 43 3.20 -8.85 5.38
C GLY A 43 2.55 -7.91 4.37
N ILE A 44 1.86 -8.45 3.35
CA ILE A 44 1.14 -7.65 2.35
C ILE A 44 0.01 -6.86 3.01
N ALA A 45 -0.79 -7.50 3.87
CA ALA A 45 -1.89 -6.85 4.58
C ALA A 45 -1.39 -5.69 5.46
N SER A 46 -0.30 -5.90 6.20
CA SER A 46 0.34 -4.86 7.03
C SER A 46 0.80 -3.65 6.21
N ILE A 47 1.40 -3.90 5.03
CA ILE A 47 1.81 -2.84 4.10
C ILE A 47 0.57 -2.09 3.58
N GLN A 48 -0.49 -2.81 3.20
CA GLN A 48 -1.72 -2.22 2.68
C GLN A 48 -2.46 -1.35 3.71
N ASP A 49 -2.53 -1.81 4.97
CA ASP A 49 -3.15 -1.07 6.06
C ASP A 49 -2.42 0.25 6.33
N THR A 50 -1.08 0.20 6.38
CA THR A 50 -0.25 1.39 6.58
C THR A 50 -0.36 2.35 5.39
N TYR A 51 -0.41 1.80 4.18
CA TYR A 51 -0.52 2.56 2.94
C TYR A 51 -1.80 3.39 2.87
N GLY A 52 -2.94 2.81 3.23
CA GLY A 52 -4.23 3.51 3.22
C GLY A 52 -4.26 4.68 4.21
N GLN A 53 -3.71 4.48 5.41
CA GLN A 53 -3.63 5.51 6.43
C GLN A 53 -2.70 6.66 6.01
N ASP A 54 -1.50 6.35 5.55
CA ASP A 54 -0.52 7.37 5.13
C ASP A 54 -1.03 8.17 3.93
N HIS A 55 -1.66 7.51 2.96
CA HIS A 55 -2.26 8.18 1.81
C HIS A 55 -3.37 9.14 2.22
N LEU A 56 -4.24 8.74 3.16
CA LEU A 56 -5.28 9.62 3.68
C LEU A 56 -4.67 10.84 4.40
N HIS A 57 -3.66 10.63 5.26
CA HIS A 57 -2.96 11.72 5.93
C HIS A 57 -2.34 12.70 4.95
N LEU A 58 -1.62 12.20 3.94
CA LEU A 58 -1.01 13.03 2.90
C LEU A 58 -2.06 13.82 2.11
N THR A 59 -3.20 13.21 1.78
CA THR A 59 -4.31 13.87 1.10
C THR A 59 -4.88 15.02 1.94
N VAL A 60 -5.10 14.79 3.24
CA VAL A 60 -5.60 15.81 4.16
C VAL A 60 -4.59 16.94 4.34
N ILE A 61 -3.30 16.62 4.51
CA ILE A 61 -2.23 17.61 4.63
C ILE A 61 -2.15 18.48 3.38
N LYS A 62 -2.15 17.88 2.17
CA LYS A 62 -2.17 18.62 0.89
C LYS A 62 -3.35 19.58 0.83
N ALA A 63 -4.56 19.09 1.15
CA ALA A 63 -5.77 19.92 1.12
C ALA A 63 -5.70 21.08 2.12
N TYR A 64 -5.13 20.84 3.31
CA TYR A 64 -4.94 21.87 4.32
C TYR A 64 -3.93 22.93 3.89
N VAL A 65 -2.78 22.52 3.33
CA VAL A 65 -1.78 23.44 2.76
C VAL A 65 -2.41 24.28 1.64
N GLY A 66 -3.20 23.67 0.76
CA GLY A 66 -3.95 24.40 -0.28
C GLY A 66 -4.90 25.45 0.30
N LYS A 67 -5.66 25.11 1.35
CA LYS A 67 -6.52 26.08 2.06
C LYS A 67 -5.71 27.21 2.71
N LEU A 68 -4.54 26.89 3.26
CA LEU A 68 -3.64 27.87 3.88
C LEU A 68 -3.13 28.88 2.83
N LEU A 69 -2.71 28.40 1.66
CA LEU A 69 -2.28 29.23 0.53
C LEU A 69 -3.41 30.04 -0.10
N GLY A 70 -4.67 29.60 0.03
CA GLY A 70 -5.84 30.39 -0.33
C GLY A 70 -6.05 31.65 0.54
N ASN A 71 -5.35 31.76 1.67
CA ASN A 71 -5.44 32.92 2.55
C ASN A 71 -4.33 33.95 2.24
N ALA A 72 -4.71 35.06 1.62
CA ALA A 72 -3.79 36.13 1.23
C ALA A 72 -2.94 36.70 2.39
N ARG A 73 -3.46 36.71 3.63
CA ARG A 73 -2.69 37.17 4.79
C ARG A 73 -1.54 36.21 5.12
N VAL A 74 -1.78 34.91 5.01
CA VAL A 74 -0.77 33.88 5.24
C VAL A 74 0.29 33.91 4.14
N VAL A 75 -0.12 33.98 2.88
CA VAL A 75 0.81 34.12 1.75
C VAL A 75 1.70 35.35 1.94
N ARG A 76 1.12 36.51 2.25
CA ARG A 76 1.87 37.73 2.51
C ARG A 76 2.87 37.56 3.66
N TYR A 77 2.47 36.91 4.74
CA TYR A 77 3.36 36.64 5.87
C TYR A 77 4.54 35.74 5.47
N LEU A 78 4.28 34.66 4.73
CA LEU A 78 5.32 33.74 4.25
C LEU A 78 6.29 34.45 3.31
N MET A 79 5.80 35.26 2.37
CA MET A 79 6.66 36.06 1.48
C MET A 79 7.61 37.00 2.23
N GLN A 80 7.16 37.56 3.36
CA GLN A 80 7.93 38.53 4.14
C GLN A 80 8.93 37.88 5.10
N THR A 81 8.63 36.67 5.59
CA THR A 81 9.40 36.04 6.67
C THR A 81 10.18 34.81 6.25
N ARG A 82 9.61 33.99 5.35
CA ARG A 82 10.09 32.67 4.94
C ARG A 82 9.65 32.34 3.50
N PRO A 83 10.14 33.07 2.48
CA PRO A 83 9.74 32.85 1.10
C PRO A 83 10.06 31.43 0.60
N GLU A 84 11.07 30.78 1.18
CA GLU A 84 11.42 29.38 0.88
C GLU A 84 10.27 28.40 1.21
N PHE A 85 9.49 28.66 2.26
CA PHE A 85 8.35 27.81 2.59
C PHE A 85 7.15 28.04 1.69
N LEU A 86 7.03 29.24 1.12
CA LEU A 86 5.97 29.51 0.16
C LEU A 86 6.11 28.64 -1.09
N SER A 87 7.32 28.55 -1.64
CA SER A 87 7.58 27.69 -2.80
C SER A 87 7.36 26.21 -2.49
N GLU A 88 7.83 25.73 -1.35
CA GLU A 88 7.62 24.34 -0.95
C GLU A 88 6.13 24.02 -0.73
N PHE A 89 5.38 24.93 -0.11
CA PHE A 89 3.94 24.73 0.10
C PHE A 89 3.17 24.74 -1.22
N GLN A 90 3.58 25.56 -2.19
CA GLN A 90 3.00 25.55 -3.54
C GLN A 90 3.25 24.20 -4.22
N THR A 91 4.49 23.70 -4.19
CA THR A 91 4.85 22.37 -4.71
C THR A 91 4.00 21.27 -4.08
N ILE A 92 3.83 21.28 -2.75
CA ILE A 92 3.01 20.31 -2.02
C ILE A 92 1.53 20.40 -2.47
N ALA A 93 0.99 21.61 -2.60
CA ALA A 93 -0.40 21.83 -3.01
C ALA A 93 -0.68 21.41 -4.47
N GLU A 94 0.33 21.48 -5.33
CA GLU A 94 0.24 21.11 -6.76
C GLU A 94 0.55 19.62 -7.01
N THR A 95 1.22 18.94 -6.09
CA THR A 95 1.60 17.53 -6.25
C THR A 95 0.37 16.62 -6.28
N ASP A 96 0.01 16.08 -7.43
CA ASP A 96 -1.04 15.06 -7.51
C ASP A 96 -0.62 13.82 -6.73
N ALA A 97 -1.55 13.34 -5.88
CA ALA A 97 -1.31 12.15 -5.08
C ALA A 97 -1.00 11.02 -6.05
N VAL A 98 0.21 10.45 -5.95
CA VAL A 98 0.63 9.32 -6.76
C VAL A 98 -0.25 8.14 -6.35
N MET A 99 -1.31 7.89 -7.13
CA MET A 99 -1.96 6.58 -7.09
C MET A 99 -0.95 5.56 -7.62
N PRO A 100 -0.71 4.44 -6.90
CA PRO A 100 0.09 3.37 -7.45
C PRO A 100 -0.74 2.73 -8.57
N ALA A 101 -0.15 2.67 -9.76
CA ALA A 101 -0.79 2.14 -10.96
C ALA A 101 -0.99 0.62 -10.95
N ASP A 102 -0.63 -0.07 -9.87
CA ASP A 102 -0.58 -1.53 -9.83
C ASP A 102 -1.42 -2.06 -8.66
N ALA A 103 -2.74 -1.99 -8.84
CA ALA A 103 -3.69 -2.85 -8.15
C ALA A 103 -4.56 -3.54 -9.21
N GLU A 104 -3.92 -4.38 -10.03
CA GLU A 104 -4.57 -5.31 -10.97
C GLU A 104 -4.05 -6.73 -10.74
#